data_AF-A0A1M7QJC5-F1
#
_entry.id   AF-A0A1M7QJC5-F1
#
_cell.length_a   1.000
_cell.length_b   1.000
_cell.length_c   1.000
_cell.angle_alpha   90.00
_cell.angle_beta   90.00
_cell.angle_gamma   90.00
#
_symmetry.space_group_name_H-M   'P 1'
#
loop_
_entity.id
_entity.type
_entity.pdbx_description
1 polymer ?
#
loop_
_entity_poly.entity_id
_entity_poly.type
_entity_poly.pdbx_seq_one_letter_code
_entity_poly.pdbx_strand_id
1 'polypeptide(L)'
;MLGKRTWIVAVVFFLILILVSVFTRNSTPTPYPPYLVESPAPTGLKGFYTYLNQNQYQVEDSESLPNKTSTGEVRFLLNPPIYSENSVEKHYQDYLKNGNTIILAKQNPDSLFGIETEYAMEAFFNEEDQTLEVTHQNQSFDVLHDSTHRIVLHEDDRVLLKDEFGVLAIERELGEGSLIVLTEPDWLTNGQITKEQHLDVLFTILPIQDMETVIFDEYGLTDSGGLVSPFALYPNWSYILLVQGIIATIFLLWHQGKRFGPITTVREETVRFSDERLKALAIWQLKGKNYQPSIKDQLDYLQEAIRQRYGIPYYKSWQDRLNSIEGKLTSMSAIELNQIAKGFETITEQQTLNKQEFLKWSGEIDKIREEVETN
;
A
#
# COMPACT_ATOMS: atom_id res chain seq x y z
N MET A 1 -36.26 -24.42 8.84
CA MET A 1 -36.28 -25.45 7.77
C MET A 1 -36.41 -24.73 6.43
N LEU A 2 -35.32 -24.37 5.76
CA LEU A 2 -35.39 -23.95 4.36
C LEU A 2 -35.54 -25.22 3.52
N GLY A 3 -36.68 -25.38 2.85
CA GLY A 3 -37.00 -26.58 2.08
C GLY A 3 -36.10 -26.73 0.84
N LYS A 4 -35.99 -27.95 0.31
CA LYS A 4 -35.22 -28.32 -0.90
C LYS A 4 -35.49 -27.45 -2.16
N ARG A 5 -36.49 -26.57 -2.14
CA ARG A 5 -36.85 -25.65 -3.23
C ARG A 5 -36.17 -24.27 -3.15
N THR A 6 -35.61 -23.87 -2.02
CA THR A 6 -35.01 -22.52 -1.88
C THR A 6 -33.72 -22.36 -2.71
N TRP A 7 -32.97 -23.45 -2.92
CA TRP A 7 -31.79 -23.45 -3.80
C TRP A 7 -32.15 -23.23 -5.27
N ILE A 8 -33.32 -23.71 -5.72
CA ILE A 8 -33.81 -23.48 -7.10
C ILE A 8 -34.10 -22.00 -7.31
N VAL A 9 -34.70 -21.32 -6.32
CA VAL A 9 -34.98 -19.88 -6.39
C VAL A 9 -33.67 -19.09 -6.46
N ALA A 10 -32.65 -19.49 -5.69
CA ALA A 10 -31.33 -18.85 -5.73
C ALA A 10 -30.65 -19.02 -7.10
N VAL A 11 -30.69 -20.22 -7.70
CA VAL A 11 -30.12 -20.49 -9.03
C VAL A 11 -30.87 -19.71 -10.11
N VAL A 12 -32.20 -19.65 -10.06
CA VAL A 12 -33.02 -18.88 -11.01
C VAL A 12 -32.74 -17.39 -10.89
N PHE A 13 -32.65 -16.86 -9.66
CA PHE A 13 -32.27 -15.47 -9.43
C PHE A 13 -30.88 -15.15 -9.97
N PHE A 14 -29.92 -16.07 -9.82
CA PHE A 14 -28.57 -15.92 -10.35
C PHE A 14 -28.54 -15.90 -11.89
N LEU A 15 -29.29 -16.80 -12.52
CA LEU A 15 -29.42 -16.83 -13.98
C LEU A 15 -30.08 -15.54 -14.50
N ILE A 16 -31.08 -15.02 -13.80
CA ILE A 16 -31.71 -13.74 -14.14
C ILE A 16 -30.71 -12.59 -14.03
N LEU A 17 -29.87 -12.55 -12.99
CA LEU A 17 -28.82 -11.53 -12.87
C LEU A 17 -27.79 -11.60 -14.00
N ILE A 18 -27.38 -12.81 -14.42
CA ILE A 18 -26.49 -12.99 -15.57
C ILE A 18 -27.17 -12.48 -16.85
N LEU A 19 -28.45 -12.81 -17.04
CA LEU A 19 -29.22 -12.41 -18.21
C LEU A 19 -29.39 -10.89 -18.26
N VAL A 20 -29.78 -10.25 -17.14
CA VAL A 20 -29.85 -8.79 -17.03
C VAL A 20 -28.49 -8.17 -17.31
N SER A 21 -27.40 -8.67 -16.72
CA SER A 21 -26.05 -8.14 -16.92
C SER A 21 -25.56 -8.22 -18.37
N VAL A 22 -25.91 -9.30 -19.09
CA VAL A 22 -25.56 -9.45 -20.51
C VAL A 22 -26.36 -8.47 -21.36
N PHE A 23 -27.64 -8.28 -21.05
CA PHE A 23 -28.52 -7.37 -21.79
C PHE A 23 -28.35 -5.89 -21.44
N THR A 24 -27.83 -5.55 -20.25
CA THR A 24 -27.49 -4.17 -19.86
C THR A 24 -26.06 -3.77 -20.24
N ARG A 25 -25.37 -4.51 -21.11
CA ARG A 25 -24.20 -3.97 -21.82
C ARG A 25 -24.68 -2.89 -22.77
N ASN A 26 -24.92 -1.70 -22.22
CA ASN A 26 -24.99 -0.50 -23.02
C ASN A 26 -23.69 -0.38 -23.82
N SER A 27 -23.83 0.00 -25.08
CA SER A 27 -22.76 0.33 -26.00
C SER A 27 -22.04 1.58 -25.51
N THR A 28 -21.31 1.48 -24.39
CA THR A 28 -20.39 2.53 -23.97
C THR A 28 -19.36 2.66 -25.08
N PRO A 29 -19.21 3.86 -25.69
CA PRO A 29 -18.20 4.09 -26.72
C PRO A 29 -16.87 3.55 -26.24
N THR A 30 -16.16 2.82 -27.10
CA THR A 30 -14.80 2.39 -26.79
C THR A 30 -13.99 3.64 -26.50
N PRO A 31 -13.42 3.81 -25.29
CA PRO A 31 -12.58 4.95 -25.00
C PRO A 31 -11.34 4.82 -25.88
N TYR A 32 -11.14 5.80 -26.76
CA TYR A 32 -9.91 5.91 -27.55
C TYR A 32 -8.94 6.80 -26.78
N PRO A 33 -7.67 6.39 -26.63
CA PRO A 33 -6.62 7.31 -26.19
C PRO A 33 -6.59 8.56 -27.08
N PRO A 34 -6.31 9.74 -26.50
CA PRO A 34 -6.18 10.96 -27.28
C PRO A 34 -4.97 10.89 -28.21
N TYR A 35 -4.99 11.68 -29.27
CA TYR A 35 -3.90 11.87 -30.25
C TYR A 35 -3.54 10.65 -31.12
N LEU A 36 -4.28 9.54 -31.08
CA LEU A 36 -4.06 8.43 -32.02
C LEU A 36 -4.56 8.77 -33.43
N VAL A 37 -3.80 8.40 -34.46
CA VAL A 37 -4.13 8.64 -35.87
C VAL A 37 -5.35 7.85 -36.33
N GLU A 38 -5.56 6.64 -35.79
CA GLU A 38 -6.72 5.82 -36.16
C GLU A 38 -7.99 6.16 -35.35
N SER A 39 -7.87 7.01 -34.33
CA SER A 39 -8.97 7.34 -33.43
C SER A 39 -9.99 8.27 -34.09
N PRO A 40 -11.27 7.86 -34.21
CA PRO A 40 -12.35 8.71 -34.69
C PRO A 40 -12.92 9.62 -33.59
N ALA A 41 -12.44 9.53 -32.35
CA ALA A 41 -12.91 10.36 -31.26
C ALA A 41 -12.56 11.85 -31.50
N PRO A 42 -13.29 12.82 -30.90
CA PRO A 42 -12.95 14.24 -31.01
C PRO A 42 -11.50 14.57 -30.63
N THR A 43 -10.90 13.77 -29.75
CA THR A 43 -9.51 13.90 -29.28
C THR A 43 -8.48 13.16 -30.14
N GLY A 44 -8.89 12.43 -31.20
CA GLY A 44 -7.99 11.72 -32.12
C GLY A 44 -7.48 12.58 -33.27
N LEU A 45 -6.57 12.05 -34.09
CA LEU A 45 -5.93 12.76 -35.23
C LEU A 45 -6.41 12.29 -36.62
N LYS A 46 -7.38 11.38 -36.67
CA LYS A 46 -7.81 10.73 -37.91
C LYS A 46 -8.15 11.69 -39.05
N GLY A 47 -8.80 12.80 -38.75
CA GLY A 47 -9.16 13.84 -39.71
C GLY A 47 -7.92 14.47 -40.35
N PHE A 48 -6.95 14.88 -39.53
CA PHE A 48 -5.71 15.48 -40.02
C PHE A 48 -4.85 14.48 -40.81
N TYR A 49 -4.64 13.29 -40.25
CA TYR A 49 -3.89 12.23 -40.92
C TYR A 49 -4.51 11.86 -42.27
N THR A 50 -5.83 11.66 -42.31
CA THR A 50 -6.55 11.33 -43.54
C THR A 50 -6.47 12.47 -44.56
N TYR A 51 -6.56 13.74 -44.11
CA TYR A 51 -6.42 14.89 -44.99
C TYR A 51 -5.04 14.90 -45.68
N LEU A 52 -3.96 14.71 -44.91
CA LEU A 52 -2.61 14.68 -45.48
C LEU A 52 -2.45 13.51 -46.46
N ASN A 53 -2.90 12.32 -46.11
CA ASN A 53 -2.86 11.16 -46.99
C ASN A 53 -3.63 11.38 -48.32
N GLN A 54 -4.83 11.97 -48.24
CA GLN A 54 -5.66 12.26 -49.41
C GLN A 54 -5.07 13.35 -50.32
N ASN A 55 -4.30 14.28 -49.75
CA ASN A 55 -3.59 15.33 -50.49
C ASN A 55 -2.19 14.91 -50.95
N GLN A 56 -1.93 13.59 -51.01
CA GLN A 56 -0.70 13.00 -51.56
C GLN A 56 0.58 13.27 -50.76
N TYR A 57 0.47 13.67 -49.48
CA TYR A 57 1.61 13.66 -48.57
C TYR A 57 1.95 12.21 -48.20
N GLN A 58 3.25 11.88 -48.13
CA GLN A 58 3.68 10.59 -47.59
C GLN A 58 3.55 10.64 -46.07
N VAL A 59 2.48 10.03 -45.54
CA VAL A 59 2.22 9.98 -44.10
C VAL A 59 2.33 8.57 -43.56
N GLU A 60 2.97 8.43 -42.41
CA GLU A 60 3.19 7.16 -41.71
C GLU A 60 2.90 7.32 -40.22
N ASP A 61 2.43 6.26 -39.58
CA ASP A 61 2.34 6.15 -38.13
C ASP A 61 3.47 5.25 -37.61
N SER A 62 4.00 5.56 -36.42
CA SER A 62 5.12 4.81 -35.86
C SER A 62 4.99 4.65 -34.36
N GLU A 63 4.90 3.39 -33.92
CA GLU A 63 4.99 2.99 -32.51
C GLU A 63 6.44 2.73 -32.07
N SER A 64 7.44 3.22 -32.81
CA SER A 64 8.85 2.94 -32.55
C SER A 64 9.68 4.21 -32.49
N LEU A 65 10.74 4.17 -31.67
CA LEU A 65 11.73 5.25 -31.60
C LEU A 65 12.31 5.55 -32.99
N PRO A 66 12.66 6.83 -33.26
CA PRO A 66 13.16 7.25 -34.56
C PRO A 66 14.44 6.50 -34.95
N ASN A 67 14.54 6.17 -36.23
CA ASN A 67 15.75 5.61 -36.80
C ASN A 67 16.84 6.68 -36.89
N LYS A 68 18.07 6.33 -36.52
CA LYS A 68 19.20 7.28 -36.49
C LYS A 68 19.84 7.53 -37.87
N THR A 69 19.30 6.98 -38.94
CA THR A 69 19.90 7.11 -40.28
C THR A 69 18.98 7.77 -41.30
N SER A 70 17.73 8.09 -40.95
CA SER A 70 16.86 8.84 -41.83
C SER A 70 17.21 10.32 -41.84
N THR A 71 16.87 11.00 -42.94
CA THR A 71 17.15 12.43 -43.19
C THR A 71 15.96 13.01 -43.97
N GLY A 72 15.60 14.28 -43.73
CA GLY A 72 14.52 14.94 -44.47
C GLY A 72 13.10 14.53 -44.07
N GLU A 73 12.96 13.86 -42.93
CA GLU A 73 11.67 13.49 -42.35
C GLU A 73 11.19 14.53 -41.34
N VAL A 74 9.87 14.68 -41.22
CA VAL A 74 9.25 15.42 -40.12
C VAL A 74 8.46 14.46 -39.23
N ARG A 75 8.65 14.58 -37.92
CA ARG A 75 8.01 13.71 -36.92
C ARG A 75 7.18 14.52 -35.94
N PHE A 76 5.90 14.20 -35.85
CA PHE A 76 4.95 14.76 -34.91
C PHE A 76 5.00 14.01 -33.58
N LEU A 77 5.38 14.71 -32.51
CA LEU A 77 5.35 14.23 -31.13
C LEU A 77 4.20 14.94 -30.41
N LEU A 78 3.06 14.26 -30.29
CA LEU A 78 1.83 14.83 -29.75
C LEU A 78 1.65 14.43 -28.29
N ASN A 79 1.68 15.43 -27.42
CA ASN A 79 1.60 15.31 -25.96
C ASN A 79 2.42 14.14 -25.38
N PRO A 80 3.72 14.00 -25.72
CA PRO A 80 4.53 12.90 -25.21
C PRO A 80 4.64 12.95 -23.68
N PRO A 81 4.81 11.80 -23.01
CA PRO A 81 5.12 11.78 -21.58
C PRO A 81 6.50 12.42 -21.33
N ILE A 82 6.73 12.89 -20.11
CA ILE A 82 8.09 13.26 -19.68
C ILE A 82 8.93 11.98 -19.62
N TYR A 83 10.05 11.96 -20.33
CA TYR A 83 10.91 10.78 -20.38
C TYR A 83 11.74 10.67 -19.10
N SER A 84 11.44 9.66 -18.27
CA SER A 84 12.24 9.35 -17.08
C SER A 84 13.65 8.84 -17.40
N GLU A 85 13.84 8.31 -18.61
CA GLU A 85 15.10 7.75 -19.08
C GLU A 85 15.76 8.69 -20.10
N ASN A 86 16.96 9.17 -19.76
CA ASN A 86 17.79 10.01 -20.65
C ASN A 86 18.12 9.34 -22.00
N SER A 87 17.92 8.02 -22.13
CA SER A 87 18.13 7.26 -23.37
C SER A 87 17.11 7.62 -24.46
N VAL A 88 15.84 7.79 -24.09
CA VAL A 88 14.74 8.04 -25.04
C VAL A 88 14.85 9.42 -25.66
N GLU A 89 14.99 10.46 -24.83
CA GLU A 89 15.17 11.83 -25.33
C GLU A 89 16.41 11.94 -26.23
N LYS A 90 17.48 11.21 -25.89
CA LYS A 90 18.70 11.16 -26.70
C LYS A 90 18.45 10.58 -28.10
N HIS A 91 17.54 9.62 -28.28
CA HIS A 91 17.17 9.13 -29.61
C HIS A 91 16.55 10.23 -30.47
N TYR A 92 15.66 11.05 -29.91
CA TYR A 92 15.06 12.19 -30.60
C TYR A 92 16.08 13.31 -30.86
N GLN A 93 16.98 13.57 -29.92
CA GLN A 93 18.07 14.53 -30.13
C GLN A 93 19.04 14.07 -31.23
N ASP A 94 19.36 12.78 -31.31
CA ASP A 94 20.18 12.22 -32.40
C ASP A 94 19.44 12.34 -33.75
N TYR A 95 18.12 12.09 -33.76
CA TYR A 95 17.26 12.26 -34.94
C TYR A 95 17.27 13.70 -35.48
N LEU A 96 17.13 14.69 -34.60
CA LEU A 96 17.23 16.12 -34.94
C LEU A 96 18.61 16.46 -35.52
N LYS A 97 19.69 16.00 -34.87
CA LYS A 97 21.06 16.30 -35.31
C LYS A 97 21.38 15.80 -36.71
N ASN A 98 20.70 14.76 -37.17
CA ASN A 98 20.86 14.20 -38.52
C ASN A 98 20.07 14.94 -39.62
N GLY A 99 19.51 16.11 -39.33
CA GLY A 99 18.80 16.90 -40.36
C GLY A 99 17.31 16.64 -40.47
N ASN A 100 16.70 16.01 -39.46
CA ASN A 100 15.25 15.81 -39.42
C ASN A 100 14.56 16.89 -38.58
N THR A 101 13.25 17.00 -38.76
CA THR A 101 12.42 17.96 -38.01
C THR A 101 11.54 17.23 -36.99
N ILE A 102 11.47 17.74 -35.77
CA ILE A 102 10.47 17.31 -34.78
C ILE A 102 9.48 18.44 -34.56
N ILE A 103 8.19 18.12 -34.65
CA ILE A 103 7.09 18.98 -34.21
C ILE A 103 6.61 18.46 -32.87
N LEU A 104 7.03 19.10 -31.78
CA LEU A 104 6.58 18.83 -30.42
C LEU A 104 5.33 19.67 -30.14
N ALA A 105 4.15 19.05 -30.20
CA ALA A 105 2.91 19.70 -29.79
C ALA A 105 2.52 19.22 -28.39
N LYS A 106 2.58 20.09 -27.38
CA LYS A 106 2.28 19.74 -25.99
C LYS A 106 1.86 20.98 -25.22
N GLN A 107 0.77 20.89 -24.45
CA GLN A 107 0.25 22.02 -23.64
C GLN A 107 1.33 22.64 -22.75
N ASN A 108 2.08 21.80 -22.04
CA ASN A 108 3.25 22.19 -21.27
C ASN A 108 4.48 21.39 -21.74
N PRO A 109 5.33 21.95 -22.62
CA PRO A 109 6.57 21.33 -23.08
C PRO A 109 7.74 21.43 -22.08
N ASP A 110 7.51 21.97 -20.87
CA ASP A 110 8.56 22.15 -19.87
C ASP A 110 9.35 20.85 -19.61
N SER A 111 10.67 21.01 -19.44
CA SER A 111 11.63 19.92 -19.25
C SER A 111 11.84 18.96 -20.42
N LEU A 112 11.17 19.12 -21.57
CA LEU A 112 11.47 18.36 -22.79
C LEU A 112 12.40 19.17 -23.71
N PHE A 113 13.49 18.58 -24.19
CA PHE A 113 14.44 19.23 -25.11
C PHE A 113 15.01 20.57 -24.61
N GLY A 114 15.04 20.77 -23.28
CA GLY A 114 15.47 22.04 -22.68
C GLY A 114 14.56 23.21 -23.03
N ILE A 115 13.26 22.97 -23.22
CA ILE A 115 12.24 24.00 -23.32
C ILE A 115 11.78 24.38 -21.91
N GLU A 116 11.71 25.68 -21.65
CA GLU A 116 11.19 26.27 -20.42
C GLU A 116 9.87 26.98 -20.73
N THR A 117 8.91 26.91 -19.79
CA THR A 117 7.66 27.66 -19.90
C THR A 117 7.32 28.40 -18.62
N GLU A 118 6.55 29.47 -18.77
CA GLU A 118 5.96 30.21 -17.69
C GLU A 118 4.43 30.22 -17.78
N TYR A 119 3.77 30.48 -16.65
CA TYR A 119 2.31 30.58 -16.60
C TYR A 119 1.87 31.98 -16.97
N ALA A 120 1.04 32.11 -18.00
CA ALA A 120 0.32 33.34 -18.29
C ALA A 120 -0.91 33.43 -17.38
N MET A 121 -0.76 34.09 -16.23
CA MET A 121 -1.85 34.23 -15.25
C MET A 121 -3.09 34.91 -15.85
N GLU A 122 -2.94 35.87 -16.77
CA GLU A 122 -4.08 36.51 -17.42
C GLU A 122 -4.89 35.55 -18.31
N ALA A 123 -4.24 34.55 -18.91
CA ALA A 123 -4.92 33.56 -19.76
C ALA A 123 -5.90 32.67 -18.98
N PHE A 124 -5.73 32.51 -17.66
CA PHE A 124 -6.67 31.75 -16.81
C PHE A 124 -8.04 32.41 -16.64
N PHE A 125 -8.13 33.72 -16.90
CA PHE A 125 -9.37 34.47 -16.70
C PHE A 125 -10.21 34.62 -17.98
N ASN A 126 -9.72 34.12 -19.11
CA ASN A 126 -10.49 34.09 -20.35
C ASN A 126 -11.58 33.01 -20.25
N GLU A 127 -12.74 33.30 -20.85
CA GLU A 127 -13.83 32.32 -20.92
C GLU A 127 -13.45 31.18 -21.87
N GLU A 128 -13.85 29.94 -21.52
CA GLU A 128 -13.77 28.81 -22.45
C GLU A 128 -14.48 29.20 -23.76
N ASP A 129 -13.85 28.91 -24.91
CA ASP A 129 -14.32 29.26 -26.26
C ASP A 129 -14.22 30.74 -26.69
N GLN A 130 -13.40 31.57 -26.02
CA GLN A 130 -13.11 32.91 -26.53
C GLN A 130 -12.07 32.89 -27.67
N THR A 131 -12.40 33.52 -28.79
CA THR A 131 -11.47 33.73 -29.91
C THR A 131 -10.42 34.77 -29.56
N LEU A 132 -9.16 34.45 -29.83
CA LEU A 132 -7.99 35.29 -29.59
C LEU A 132 -7.16 35.41 -30.86
N GLU A 133 -6.52 36.57 -31.03
CA GLU A 133 -5.67 36.85 -32.17
C GLU A 133 -4.24 36.33 -31.91
N VAL A 134 -3.75 35.47 -32.79
CA VAL A 134 -2.35 35.02 -32.81
C VAL A 134 -1.65 35.57 -34.05
N THR A 135 -0.37 35.92 -33.91
CA THR A 135 0.41 36.56 -34.98
C THR A 135 1.62 35.74 -35.39
N HIS A 136 1.81 35.57 -36.70
CA HIS A 136 3.03 35.05 -37.34
C HIS A 136 3.57 36.08 -38.34
N GLN A 137 4.77 36.63 -38.11
CA GLN A 137 5.50 37.49 -39.08
C GLN A 137 4.66 38.60 -39.79
N ASN A 138 3.63 39.15 -39.13
CA ASN A 138 2.64 40.17 -39.61
C ASN A 138 1.32 39.63 -40.20
N GLN A 139 1.10 38.33 -40.22
CA GLN A 139 -0.21 37.74 -40.46
C GLN A 139 -0.87 37.42 -39.13
N SER A 140 -2.12 37.85 -38.97
CA SER A 140 -2.96 37.57 -37.81
C SER A 140 -3.97 36.50 -38.13
N PHE A 141 -4.28 35.68 -37.13
CA PHE A 141 -5.27 34.62 -37.21
C PHE A 141 -6.12 34.60 -35.95
N ASP A 142 -7.40 34.36 -36.13
CA ASP A 142 -8.37 34.18 -35.06
C ASP A 142 -8.44 32.70 -34.70
N VAL A 143 -8.09 32.37 -33.46
CA VAL A 143 -8.02 30.99 -32.96
C VAL A 143 -8.64 30.84 -31.57
N LEU A 144 -9.00 29.62 -31.20
CA LEU A 144 -9.31 29.25 -29.82
C LEU A 144 -8.05 28.60 -29.24
N HIS A 145 -7.42 29.21 -28.25
CA HIS A 145 -6.25 28.61 -27.61
C HIS A 145 -6.62 28.24 -26.16
N ASP A 146 -6.20 27.05 -25.71
CA ASP A 146 -6.55 26.52 -24.39
C ASP A 146 -5.35 26.54 -23.43
N SER A 147 -4.12 26.66 -23.94
CA SER A 147 -2.91 26.59 -23.13
C SER A 147 -2.70 27.84 -22.28
N THR A 148 -2.43 27.62 -20.99
CA THR A 148 -2.03 28.64 -20.03
C THR A 148 -0.52 28.84 -19.95
N HIS A 149 0.24 28.09 -20.75
CA HIS A 149 1.70 28.08 -20.73
C HIS A 149 2.24 28.91 -21.89
N ARG A 150 3.31 29.66 -21.63
CA ARG A 150 4.03 30.46 -22.63
C ARG A 150 5.49 30.05 -22.65
N ILE A 151 6.03 29.93 -23.85
CA ILE A 151 7.41 29.50 -24.06
C ILE A 151 8.36 30.65 -23.68
N VAL A 152 9.32 30.36 -22.81
CA VAL A 152 10.39 31.30 -22.48
C VAL A 152 11.45 31.22 -23.59
N LEU A 153 11.75 32.36 -24.20
CA LEU A 153 12.68 32.44 -25.32
C LEU A 153 14.14 32.35 -24.89
N HIS A 154 14.93 31.59 -25.64
CA HIS A 154 16.39 31.60 -25.60
C HIS A 154 16.98 32.32 -26.83
N GLU A 155 18.29 32.60 -26.80
CA GLU A 155 18.97 33.38 -27.85
C GLU A 155 18.85 32.77 -29.26
N ASP A 156 18.72 31.45 -29.35
CA ASP A 156 18.66 30.69 -30.61
C ASP A 156 17.22 30.39 -31.09
N ASP A 157 16.20 30.89 -30.38
CA ASP A 157 14.81 30.60 -30.71
C ASP A 157 14.23 31.58 -31.73
N ARG A 158 13.63 31.02 -32.79
CA ARG A 158 12.81 31.75 -33.75
C ARG A 158 11.34 31.67 -33.34
N VAL A 159 10.71 32.81 -33.06
CA VAL A 159 9.27 32.87 -32.77
C VAL A 159 8.47 32.55 -34.03
N LEU A 160 7.63 31.52 -33.95
CA LEU A 160 6.67 31.18 -34.99
C LEU A 160 5.28 31.73 -34.69
N LEU A 161 4.83 31.69 -33.44
CA LEU A 161 3.49 32.12 -33.07
C LEU A 161 3.49 32.76 -31.69
N LYS A 162 2.78 33.87 -31.57
CA LYS A 162 2.58 34.58 -30.30
C LYS A 162 1.21 35.23 -30.24
N ASP A 163 0.75 35.48 -29.02
CA ASP A 163 -0.44 36.25 -28.72
C ASP A 163 -0.09 37.46 -27.83
N GLU A 164 -1.09 38.09 -27.24
CA GLU A 164 -0.90 39.19 -26.27
C GLU A 164 -0.28 38.74 -24.94
N PHE A 165 -0.34 37.45 -24.61
CA PHE A 165 0.12 36.87 -23.35
C PHE A 165 1.54 36.30 -23.43
N GLY A 166 2.03 35.99 -24.64
CA GLY A 166 3.39 35.50 -24.86
C GLY A 166 3.55 34.63 -26.10
N VAL A 167 4.56 33.78 -26.08
CA VAL A 167 4.92 32.91 -27.22
C VAL A 167 4.24 31.54 -27.08
N LEU A 168 3.57 31.11 -28.15
CA LEU A 168 2.84 29.83 -28.26
C LEU A 168 3.60 28.81 -29.11
N ALA A 169 4.41 29.28 -30.07
CA ALA A 169 5.22 28.39 -30.89
C ALA A 169 6.58 29.00 -31.23
N ILE A 170 7.60 28.15 -31.21
CA ILE A 170 8.97 28.49 -31.60
C ILE A 170 9.55 27.42 -32.52
N GLU A 171 10.63 27.80 -33.17
CA GLU A 171 11.53 26.89 -33.86
C GLU A 171 12.95 27.10 -33.33
N ARG A 172 13.61 26.00 -33.01
CA ARG A 172 14.98 25.96 -32.54
C ARG A 172 15.79 25.06 -33.46
N GLU A 173 16.85 25.59 -34.03
CA GLU A 173 17.79 24.79 -34.82
C GLU A 173 18.64 23.92 -33.88
N LEU A 174 18.73 22.62 -34.16
CA LEU A 174 19.48 21.66 -33.36
C LEU A 174 20.30 20.74 -34.28
N GLY A 175 21.59 21.06 -34.44
CA GLY A 175 22.45 20.36 -35.39
C GLY A 175 22.10 20.75 -36.82
N GLU A 176 21.82 19.78 -37.69
CA GLU A 176 21.37 20.03 -39.06
C GLU A 176 19.84 20.09 -39.19
N GLY A 177 19.09 19.75 -38.13
CA GLY A 177 17.63 19.70 -38.11
C GLY A 177 16.99 20.80 -37.28
N SER A 178 15.67 20.73 -37.13
CA SER A 178 14.88 21.74 -36.43
C SER A 178 13.87 21.13 -35.45
N LEU A 179 13.75 21.75 -34.28
CA LEU A 179 12.71 21.45 -33.30
C LEU A 179 11.68 22.57 -33.34
N ILE A 180 10.47 22.25 -33.76
CA ILE A 180 9.31 23.14 -33.70
C ILE A 180 8.49 22.76 -32.48
N VAL A 181 8.21 23.72 -31.61
CA VAL A 181 7.43 23.52 -30.39
C VAL A 181 6.13 24.30 -30.51
N LEU A 182 5.02 23.66 -30.19
CA LEU A 182 3.67 24.25 -30.20
C LEU A 182 2.95 23.92 -28.90
N THR A 183 2.44 24.93 -28.19
CA THR A 183 1.72 24.75 -26.92
C THR A 183 0.26 24.33 -27.10
N GLU A 184 -0.24 24.24 -28.32
CA GLU A 184 -1.65 23.94 -28.64
C GLU A 184 -1.78 22.60 -29.40
N PRO A 185 -1.57 21.44 -28.74
CA PRO A 185 -1.69 20.14 -29.41
C PRO A 185 -3.11 19.83 -29.87
N ASP A 186 -4.10 20.39 -29.19
CA ASP A 186 -5.51 20.09 -29.46
C ASP A 186 -5.95 20.63 -30.82
N TRP A 187 -5.28 21.64 -31.38
CA TRP A 187 -5.54 22.15 -32.74
C TRP A 187 -5.41 21.09 -33.84
N LEU A 188 -4.65 20.02 -33.60
CA LEU A 188 -4.49 18.91 -34.56
C LEU A 188 -5.62 17.87 -34.45
N THR A 189 -6.47 17.95 -33.42
CA THR A 189 -7.49 16.93 -33.12
C THR A 189 -8.76 17.10 -33.95
N ASN A 190 -9.47 15.99 -34.16
CA ASN A 190 -10.72 15.94 -34.93
C ASN A 190 -11.76 16.98 -34.48
N GLY A 191 -11.82 17.25 -33.18
CA GLY A 191 -12.79 18.17 -32.58
C GLY A 191 -12.44 19.65 -32.74
N GLN A 192 -11.16 20.00 -32.96
CA GLN A 192 -10.70 21.39 -32.96
C GLN A 192 -10.13 21.83 -34.31
N ILE A 193 -9.61 20.93 -35.15
CA ILE A 193 -8.87 21.29 -36.36
C ILE A 193 -9.66 22.15 -37.37
N THR A 194 -10.98 22.06 -37.36
CA THR A 194 -11.86 22.84 -38.25
C THR A 194 -12.53 24.03 -37.56
N LYS A 195 -12.21 24.28 -36.28
CA LYS A 195 -12.70 25.46 -35.57
C LYS A 195 -11.81 26.66 -35.87
N GLU A 196 -12.45 27.81 -36.05
CA GLU A 196 -11.80 29.08 -36.39
C GLU A 196 -10.72 28.92 -37.47
N GLN A 197 -9.53 29.48 -37.27
CA GLN A 197 -8.43 29.42 -38.24
C GLN A 197 -7.29 28.47 -37.84
N HIS A 198 -7.56 27.45 -37.00
CA HIS A 198 -6.51 26.52 -36.54
C HIS A 198 -5.75 25.87 -37.70
N LEU A 199 -6.46 25.37 -38.71
CA LEU A 199 -5.84 24.72 -39.86
C LEU A 199 -4.94 25.68 -40.66
N ASP A 200 -5.39 26.92 -40.86
CA ASP A 200 -4.66 27.94 -41.61
C ASP A 200 -3.35 28.31 -40.88
N VAL A 201 -3.41 28.45 -39.56
CA VAL A 201 -2.22 28.69 -38.72
C VAL A 201 -1.25 27.52 -38.82
N LEU A 202 -1.74 26.29 -38.66
CA LEU A 202 -0.89 25.09 -38.70
C LEU A 202 -0.17 24.95 -40.04
N PHE A 203 -0.84 25.17 -41.17
CA PHE A 203 -0.18 25.14 -42.49
C PHE A 203 0.78 26.30 -42.74
N THR A 204 0.63 27.41 -42.01
CA THR A 204 1.54 28.56 -42.10
C THR A 204 2.83 28.31 -41.33
N ILE A 205 2.75 27.70 -40.14
CA ILE A 205 3.90 27.55 -39.24
C ILE A 205 4.63 26.21 -39.36
N LEU A 206 3.96 25.17 -39.87
CA LEU A 206 4.54 23.82 -39.96
C LEU A 206 5.09 23.55 -41.37
N PRO A 207 6.34 23.05 -41.50
CA PRO A 207 7.00 22.82 -42.78
C PRO A 207 6.54 21.52 -43.46
N ILE A 208 5.24 21.19 -43.41
CA ILE A 208 4.70 19.91 -43.92
C ILE A 208 4.88 19.80 -45.44
N GLN A 209 4.87 20.94 -46.15
CA GLN A 209 4.97 21.00 -47.61
C GLN A 209 6.38 20.75 -48.14
N ASP A 210 7.39 20.97 -47.31
CA ASP A 210 8.80 20.92 -47.71
C ASP A 210 9.46 19.57 -47.39
N MET A 211 8.74 18.66 -46.74
CA MET A 211 9.29 17.42 -46.18
C MET A 211 8.89 16.20 -47.01
N GLU A 212 9.80 15.22 -47.11
CA GLU A 212 9.58 14.01 -47.91
C GLU A 212 8.56 13.07 -47.27
N THR A 213 8.67 12.89 -45.94
CA THR A 213 7.82 11.98 -45.16
C THR A 213 7.39 12.64 -43.85
N VAL A 214 6.11 12.50 -43.52
CA VAL A 214 5.49 12.96 -42.28
C VAL A 214 5.17 11.76 -41.41
N ILE A 215 5.75 11.69 -40.22
CA ILE A 215 5.59 10.57 -39.29
C ILE A 215 4.83 11.02 -38.05
N PHE A 216 3.75 10.34 -37.71
CA PHE A 216 3.04 10.52 -36.44
C PHE A 216 3.60 9.52 -35.42
N ASP A 217 4.23 10.04 -34.36
CA ASP A 217 4.87 9.21 -33.34
C ASP A 217 3.87 8.83 -32.24
N GLU A 218 3.61 7.53 -32.12
CA GLU A 218 2.71 6.95 -31.12
C GLU A 218 3.46 6.13 -30.06
N TYR A 219 4.81 6.08 -30.08
CA TYR A 219 5.65 5.27 -29.18
C TYR A 219 5.30 5.51 -27.69
N GLY A 220 5.06 6.76 -27.32
CA GLY A 220 4.66 7.12 -25.97
C GLY A 220 3.17 6.91 -25.68
N LEU A 221 2.31 6.94 -26.69
CA LEU A 221 0.85 6.95 -26.50
C LEU A 221 0.27 5.55 -26.25
N THR A 222 0.92 4.52 -26.80
CA THR A 222 0.49 3.11 -26.67
C THR A 222 1.19 2.40 -25.50
N ASP A 223 2.46 2.71 -25.23
CA ASP A 223 3.25 2.08 -24.15
C ASP A 223 3.22 2.85 -22.82
N SER A 224 3.08 4.18 -22.83
CA SER A 224 2.91 4.92 -21.58
C SER A 224 1.47 4.77 -21.11
N GLY A 225 1.30 3.79 -20.20
CA GLY A 225 0.03 3.39 -19.63
C GLY A 225 -0.78 4.57 -19.12
N GLY A 226 -1.63 5.11 -19.99
CA GLY A 226 -2.68 6.06 -19.64
C GLY A 226 -3.59 5.38 -18.65
N LEU A 227 -3.36 5.63 -17.36
CA LEU A 227 -4.06 5.09 -16.19
C LEU A 227 -4.89 3.87 -16.55
N VAL A 228 -4.22 2.75 -16.85
CA VAL A 228 -4.91 1.49 -17.04
C VAL A 228 -5.51 1.21 -15.67
N SER A 229 -6.79 1.56 -15.54
CA SER A 229 -7.56 1.30 -14.35
C SER A 229 -7.23 -0.14 -13.95
N PRO A 230 -6.89 -0.45 -12.68
CA PRO A 230 -6.66 -1.84 -12.26
C PRO A 230 -7.84 -2.77 -12.64
N PHE A 231 -8.99 -2.18 -12.97
CA PHE A 231 -10.21 -2.81 -13.47
C PHE A 231 -10.28 -3.02 -15.00
N ALA A 232 -9.25 -2.65 -15.78
CA ALA A 232 -9.16 -2.87 -17.22
C ALA A 232 -8.30 -4.08 -17.60
N LEU A 233 -7.62 -4.71 -16.64
CA LEU A 233 -6.75 -5.87 -16.84
C LEU A 233 -7.53 -7.14 -17.24
N TYR A 234 -8.81 -7.21 -16.89
CA TYR A 234 -9.66 -8.34 -17.23
C TYR A 234 -10.97 -7.88 -17.88
N PRO A 235 -11.56 -8.69 -18.77
CA PRO A 235 -12.85 -8.36 -19.35
C PRO A 235 -13.93 -8.11 -18.28
N ASN A 236 -14.83 -7.16 -18.49
CA ASN A 236 -15.87 -6.78 -17.51
C ASN A 236 -16.69 -7.94 -16.93
N TRP A 237 -16.88 -9.04 -17.69
CA TRP A 237 -17.59 -10.23 -17.22
C TRP A 237 -16.85 -10.99 -16.10
N SER A 238 -15.52 -10.91 -16.06
CA SER A 238 -14.70 -11.57 -15.05
C SER A 238 -14.93 -11.00 -13.65
N TYR A 239 -15.12 -9.69 -13.53
CA TYR A 239 -15.43 -9.03 -12.25
C TYR A 239 -16.81 -9.44 -11.73
N ILE A 240 -17.79 -9.59 -12.62
CA ILE A 240 -19.11 -10.13 -12.28
C ILE A 240 -18.97 -11.57 -11.74
N LEU A 241 -18.21 -12.43 -12.43
CA LEU A 241 -17.93 -13.78 -11.95
C LEU A 241 -17.16 -13.80 -10.63
N LEU A 242 -16.27 -12.84 -10.39
CA LEU A 242 -15.53 -12.72 -9.14
C LEU A 242 -16.46 -12.38 -7.97
N VAL A 243 -17.33 -11.38 -8.13
CA VAL A 243 -18.33 -11.03 -7.12
C VAL A 243 -19.30 -12.20 -6.87
N GLN A 244 -19.76 -12.82 -7.95
CA GLN A 244 -20.58 -14.03 -7.90
C GLN A 244 -19.88 -15.19 -7.18
N GLY A 245 -18.59 -15.38 -7.44
CA GLY A 245 -17.73 -16.38 -6.80
C GLY A 245 -17.55 -16.11 -5.31
N ILE A 246 -17.34 -14.85 -4.91
CA ILE A 246 -17.28 -14.45 -3.50
C ILE A 246 -18.61 -14.75 -2.80
N ILE A 247 -19.73 -14.34 -3.39
CA ILE A 247 -21.06 -14.59 -2.83
C ILE A 247 -21.35 -16.09 -2.72
N ALA A 248 -21.04 -16.86 -3.77
CA ALA A 248 -21.19 -18.31 -3.78
C ALA A 248 -20.27 -18.95 -2.72
N THR A 249 -19.05 -18.46 -2.56
CA THR A 249 -18.11 -18.93 -1.52
C THR A 249 -18.66 -18.62 -0.14
N ILE A 250 -19.23 -17.43 0.11
CA ILE A 250 -19.88 -17.09 1.38
C ILE A 250 -21.06 -18.03 1.64
N PHE A 251 -21.93 -18.28 0.65
CA PHE A 251 -23.04 -19.22 0.80
C PHE A 251 -22.57 -20.66 1.01
N LEU A 252 -21.50 -21.06 0.33
CA LEU A 252 -20.91 -22.39 0.46
C LEU A 252 -20.26 -22.56 1.83
N LEU A 253 -19.53 -21.55 2.32
CA LEU A 253 -19.00 -21.50 3.69
C LEU A 253 -20.12 -21.44 4.73
N TRP A 254 -21.23 -20.76 4.45
CA TRP A 254 -22.41 -20.78 5.33
C TRP A 254 -23.07 -22.16 5.34
N HIS A 255 -23.20 -22.81 4.18
CA HIS A 255 -23.78 -24.15 4.09
C HIS A 255 -22.87 -25.21 4.73
N GLN A 256 -21.57 -25.17 4.46
CA GLN A 256 -20.57 -26.09 5.03
C GLN A 256 -20.22 -25.75 6.49
N GLY A 257 -20.51 -24.52 6.90
CA GLY A 257 -20.32 -23.96 8.24
C GLY A 257 -21.22 -24.60 9.29
N LYS A 258 -20.86 -25.82 9.68
CA LYS A 258 -21.08 -26.35 11.02
C LYS A 258 -20.23 -25.47 11.97
N ARG A 259 -20.77 -24.31 12.41
CA ARG A 259 -20.41 -23.44 13.56
C ARG A 259 -20.41 -21.94 13.17
N PHE A 260 -21.13 -20.99 13.78
CA PHE A 260 -21.11 -20.59 15.21
C PHE A 260 -20.99 -21.76 16.17
N GLY A 261 -19.88 -21.82 16.92
CA GLY A 261 -19.35 -22.94 17.73
C GLY A 261 -20.31 -24.01 18.29
N PRO A 262 -19.81 -25.22 18.63
CA PRO A 262 -20.64 -26.18 19.34
C PRO A 262 -21.07 -25.53 20.66
N ILE A 263 -22.35 -25.69 21.03
CA ILE A 263 -22.84 -25.25 22.34
C ILE A 263 -22.08 -26.08 23.38
N THR A 264 -21.02 -25.50 23.95
CA THR A 264 -20.36 -26.05 25.12
C THR A 264 -21.36 -25.97 26.26
N THR A 265 -21.84 -27.12 26.72
CA THR A 265 -22.66 -27.20 27.94
C THR A 265 -21.86 -26.58 29.08
N VAL A 266 -22.48 -25.68 29.83
CA VAL A 266 -21.86 -25.11 31.03
C VAL A 266 -21.52 -26.28 31.95
N ARG A 267 -20.24 -26.42 32.29
CA ARG A 267 -19.72 -27.44 33.20
C ARG A 267 -20.41 -27.26 34.55
N GLU A 268 -21.04 -28.31 35.07
CA GLU A 268 -21.62 -28.30 36.42
C GLU A 268 -20.53 -27.92 37.44
N GLU A 269 -20.88 -27.05 38.39
CA GLU A 269 -20.02 -26.61 39.47
C GLU A 269 -19.67 -27.80 40.38
N THR A 270 -18.59 -28.51 40.05
CA THR A 270 -17.93 -29.36 41.04
C THR A 270 -17.24 -28.43 42.04
N VAL A 271 -17.72 -28.40 43.28
CA VAL A 271 -17.13 -27.64 44.38
C VAL A 271 -15.62 -27.90 44.41
N ARG A 272 -14.82 -26.87 44.12
CA ARG A 272 -13.35 -26.95 44.20
C ARG A 272 -12.97 -27.24 45.64
N PHE A 273 -12.45 -28.44 45.90
CA PHE A 273 -11.89 -28.78 47.19
C PHE A 273 -10.67 -27.90 47.48
N SER A 274 -10.56 -27.47 48.75
CA SER A 274 -9.55 -26.57 49.33
C SER A 274 -8.10 -26.97 49.05
N ASP A 275 -7.87 -28.22 48.66
CA ASP A 275 -6.55 -28.81 48.44
C ASP A 275 -5.82 -28.23 47.22
N GLU A 276 -6.55 -27.74 46.20
CA GLU A 276 -5.93 -27.09 45.03
C GLU A 276 -5.24 -25.77 45.43
N ARG A 277 -5.83 -25.03 46.37
CA ARG A 277 -5.26 -23.77 46.88
C ARG A 277 -4.01 -24.04 47.71
N LEU A 278 -4.04 -25.06 48.57
CA LEU A 278 -2.88 -25.48 49.36
C LEU A 278 -1.74 -25.94 48.46
N LYS A 279 -2.05 -26.75 47.43
CA LYS A 279 -1.08 -27.21 46.45
C LYS A 279 -0.49 -26.05 45.64
N ALA A 280 -1.31 -25.07 45.26
CA ALA A 280 -0.84 -23.88 44.55
C ALA A 280 0.10 -23.01 45.41
N LEU A 281 -0.24 -22.80 46.69
CA LEU A 281 0.62 -22.07 47.63
C LEU A 281 1.95 -22.80 47.86
N ALA A 282 1.93 -24.13 48.04
CA ALA A 282 3.14 -24.92 48.19
C ALA A 282 4.03 -24.84 46.94
N ILE A 283 3.45 -24.95 45.74
CA ILE A 283 4.18 -24.81 44.47
C ILE A 283 4.76 -23.40 44.33
N TRP A 284 4.03 -22.36 44.73
CA TRP A 284 4.51 -20.99 44.67
C TRP A 284 5.74 -20.78 45.57
N GLN A 285 5.69 -21.23 46.83
CA GLN A 285 6.83 -21.10 47.74
C GLN A 285 8.06 -21.89 47.24
N LEU A 286 7.85 -23.11 46.70
CA LEU A 286 8.92 -23.93 46.14
C LEU A 286 9.54 -23.31 44.87
N LYS A 287 8.72 -22.81 43.94
CA LYS A 287 9.22 -22.15 42.71
C LYS A 287 9.87 -20.80 43.00
N GLY A 288 9.35 -20.06 43.98
CA GLY A 288 9.88 -18.77 44.42
C GLY A 288 11.21 -18.85 45.17
N LYS A 289 11.68 -20.06 45.52
CA LYS A 289 12.88 -20.30 46.34
C LYS A 289 12.84 -19.58 47.70
N ASN A 290 11.64 -19.35 48.24
CA ASN A 290 11.41 -18.69 49.53
C ASN A 290 11.63 -19.65 50.72
N TYR A 291 12.73 -20.38 50.72
CA TYR A 291 12.99 -21.44 51.70
C TYR A 291 13.24 -20.91 53.11
N GLN A 292 14.01 -19.82 53.22
CA GLN A 292 14.33 -19.21 54.52
C GLN A 292 13.10 -18.58 55.20
N PRO A 293 12.28 -17.77 54.52
CA PRO A 293 11.04 -17.27 55.12
C PRO A 293 10.09 -18.40 55.53
N SER A 294 9.93 -19.42 54.66
CA SER A 294 9.02 -20.54 54.95
C SER A 294 9.45 -21.38 56.16
N ILE A 295 10.75 -21.57 56.38
CA ILE A 295 11.27 -22.27 57.57
C ILE A 295 11.07 -21.44 58.82
N LYS A 296 11.27 -20.12 58.73
CA LYS A 296 11.02 -19.22 59.85
C LYS A 296 9.56 -19.28 60.29
N ASP A 297 8.63 -19.23 59.34
CA ASP A 297 7.19 -19.34 59.65
C ASP A 297 6.83 -20.69 60.30
N GLN A 298 7.45 -21.79 59.84
CA GLN A 298 7.25 -23.12 60.44
C GLN A 298 7.81 -23.21 61.87
N LEU A 299 8.99 -22.63 62.11
CA LEU A 299 9.60 -22.58 63.43
C LEU A 299 8.79 -21.71 64.39
N ASP A 300 8.32 -20.54 63.95
CA ASP A 300 7.46 -19.66 64.73
C ASP A 300 6.13 -20.35 65.10
N TYR A 301 5.55 -21.09 64.16
CA TYR A 301 4.38 -21.93 64.42
C TYR A 301 4.69 -23.03 65.46
N LEU A 302 5.81 -23.73 65.33
CA LEU A 302 6.19 -24.77 66.29
C LEU A 302 6.42 -24.19 67.70
N GLN A 303 6.99 -22.98 67.81
CA GLN A 303 7.12 -22.29 69.10
C GLN A 303 5.75 -22.02 69.73
N GLU A 304 4.78 -21.59 68.93
CA GLU A 304 3.40 -21.36 69.36
C GLU A 304 2.75 -22.66 69.83
N ALA A 305 2.86 -23.74 69.04
CA ALA A 305 2.30 -25.04 69.39
C ALA A 305 2.87 -25.56 70.72
N ILE A 306 4.19 -25.47 70.91
CA ILE A 306 4.86 -25.86 72.16
C ILE A 306 4.41 -24.95 73.33
N ARG A 307 4.24 -23.65 73.10
CA ARG A 307 3.73 -22.72 74.13
C ARG A 307 2.31 -23.10 74.54
N GLN A 308 1.42 -23.33 73.58
CA GLN A 308 0.02 -23.64 73.86
C GLN A 308 -0.13 -24.96 74.60
N ARG A 309 0.63 -25.99 74.19
CA ARG A 309 0.52 -27.32 74.79
C ARG A 309 1.20 -27.43 76.15
N TYR A 310 2.39 -26.85 76.29
CA TYR A 310 3.27 -27.09 77.45
C TYR A 310 3.58 -25.84 78.27
N GLY A 311 3.06 -24.66 77.90
CA GLY A 311 3.24 -23.42 78.63
C GLY A 311 4.65 -22.83 78.52
N ILE A 312 5.45 -23.25 77.54
CA ILE A 312 6.86 -22.84 77.45
C ILE A 312 6.98 -21.45 76.79
N PRO A 313 7.54 -20.44 77.48
CA PRO A 313 7.61 -19.07 76.97
C PRO A 313 8.48 -18.89 75.72
N TYR A 314 8.22 -17.84 74.93
CA TYR A 314 8.92 -17.51 73.68
C TYR A 314 10.40 -17.14 73.85
N TYR A 315 10.79 -16.54 74.97
CA TYR A 315 12.16 -16.05 75.18
C TYR A 315 13.20 -17.16 75.40
N LYS A 316 12.77 -18.42 75.57
CA LYS A 316 13.67 -19.56 75.73
C LYS A 316 14.29 -19.97 74.39
N SER A 317 15.57 -20.30 74.42
CA SER A 317 16.33 -20.86 73.29
C SER A 317 15.70 -22.18 72.80
N TRP A 318 16.05 -22.59 71.57
CA TRP A 318 15.54 -23.87 71.05
C TRP A 318 16.08 -25.05 71.87
N GLN A 319 17.31 -24.97 72.36
CA GLN A 319 17.88 -25.97 73.27
C GLN A 319 17.07 -26.09 74.56
N ASP A 320 16.78 -24.98 75.23
CA ASP A 320 16.00 -25.00 76.48
C ASP A 320 14.56 -25.46 76.25
N ARG A 321 13.98 -25.10 75.09
CA ARG A 321 12.61 -25.47 74.72
C ARG A 321 12.49 -26.97 74.46
N LEU A 322 13.38 -27.56 73.66
CA LEU A 322 13.33 -28.99 73.35
C LEU A 322 13.73 -29.86 74.56
N ASN A 323 14.71 -29.43 75.37
CA ASN A 323 15.06 -30.13 76.62
C ASN A 323 13.90 -30.14 77.62
N SER A 324 13.07 -29.08 77.65
CA SER A 324 11.89 -29.01 78.53
C SER A 324 10.76 -29.99 78.13
N ILE A 325 10.80 -30.54 76.92
CA ILE A 325 9.80 -31.48 76.40
C ILE A 325 10.38 -32.85 76.06
N GLU A 326 11.67 -33.09 76.32
CA GLU A 326 12.39 -34.33 76.01
C GLU A 326 11.65 -35.58 76.52
N GLY A 327 11.23 -35.58 77.79
CA GLY A 327 10.50 -36.71 78.38
C GLY A 327 9.04 -36.86 77.93
N LYS A 328 8.54 -35.97 77.07
CA LYS A 328 7.17 -35.98 76.52
C LYS A 328 7.13 -36.42 75.05
N LEU A 329 8.28 -36.41 74.38
CA LEU A 329 8.43 -36.89 73.00
C LEU A 329 8.85 -38.36 73.06
N THR A 330 8.02 -39.23 72.52
CA THR A 330 8.23 -40.70 72.61
C THR A 330 9.10 -41.24 71.48
N SER A 331 9.25 -40.49 70.37
CA SER A 331 9.93 -41.00 69.17
C SER A 331 11.38 -40.54 68.98
N MET A 332 11.88 -39.65 69.86
CA MET A 332 13.19 -39.00 69.70
C MET A 332 14.07 -39.18 70.94
N SER A 333 15.36 -39.40 70.72
CA SER A 333 16.32 -39.46 71.83
C SER A 333 16.76 -38.06 72.29
N ALA A 334 17.21 -37.95 73.54
CA ALA A 334 17.79 -36.73 74.12
C ALA A 334 18.90 -36.10 73.24
N ILE A 335 19.74 -36.98 72.67
CA ILE A 335 20.88 -36.59 71.85
C ILE A 335 20.40 -36.02 70.51
N GLU A 336 19.39 -36.65 69.91
CA GLU A 336 18.76 -36.23 68.65
C GLU A 336 18.06 -34.87 68.82
N LEU A 337 17.31 -34.66 69.91
CA LEU A 337 16.66 -33.38 70.20
C LEU A 337 17.66 -32.23 70.40
N ASN A 338 18.78 -32.50 71.07
CA ASN A 338 19.84 -31.50 71.24
C ASN A 338 20.55 -31.17 69.91
N GLN A 339 20.69 -32.14 69.01
CA GLN A 339 21.23 -31.91 67.66
C GLN A 339 20.25 -31.09 66.81
N ILE A 340 18.95 -31.39 66.89
CA ILE A 340 17.91 -30.64 66.19
C ILE A 340 17.81 -29.20 66.72
N ALA A 341 17.86 -29.01 68.04
CA ALA A 341 17.83 -27.68 68.65
C ALA A 341 18.97 -26.77 68.17
N LYS A 342 20.21 -27.29 68.14
CA LYS A 342 21.37 -26.58 67.58
C LYS A 342 21.21 -26.29 66.10
N GLY A 343 20.61 -27.23 65.38
CA GLY A 343 20.21 -27.06 63.98
C GLY A 343 19.26 -25.89 63.78
N PHE A 344 18.19 -25.82 64.59
CA PHE A 344 17.19 -24.75 64.55
C PHE A 344 17.79 -23.38 64.85
N GLU A 345 18.70 -23.27 65.82
CA GLU A 345 19.42 -22.02 66.10
C GLU A 345 20.28 -21.60 64.90
N THR A 346 21.03 -22.55 64.33
CA THR A 346 21.91 -22.30 63.18
C THR A 346 21.12 -21.83 61.96
N ILE A 347 19.99 -22.47 61.62
CA ILE A 347 19.19 -22.08 60.45
C ILE A 347 18.39 -20.79 60.67
N THR A 348 18.08 -20.44 61.91
CA THR A 348 17.38 -19.18 62.24
C THR A 348 18.31 -17.98 62.00
N GLU A 349 19.61 -18.15 62.22
CA GLU A 349 20.63 -17.11 62.01
C GLU A 349 21.14 -17.02 60.56
N GLN A 350 20.91 -18.06 59.75
CA GLN A 350 21.33 -18.10 58.34
C GLN A 350 20.46 -17.20 57.45
N GLN A 351 21.12 -16.44 56.54
CA GLN A 351 20.43 -15.56 55.60
C GLN A 351 19.76 -16.31 54.43
N THR A 352 20.28 -17.47 54.03
CA THR A 352 19.77 -18.25 52.89
C THR A 352 19.86 -19.74 53.17
N LEU A 353 18.83 -20.49 52.76
CA LEU A 353 18.78 -21.95 52.87
C LEU A 353 18.70 -22.59 51.47
N ASN A 354 19.41 -23.70 51.29
CA ASN A 354 19.27 -24.48 50.06
C ASN A 354 18.07 -25.45 50.14
N LYS A 355 17.66 -26.02 49.00
CA LYS A 355 16.47 -26.88 48.92
C LYS A 355 16.59 -28.18 49.74
N GLN A 356 17.79 -28.76 49.83
CA GLN A 356 18.01 -30.02 50.56
C GLN A 356 17.93 -29.78 52.06
N GLU A 357 18.53 -28.69 52.54
CA GLU A 357 18.43 -28.23 53.92
C GLU A 357 16.98 -27.89 54.29
N PHE A 358 16.27 -27.18 53.40
CA PHE A 358 14.85 -26.85 53.59
C PHE A 358 14.00 -28.11 53.80
N LEU A 359 14.13 -29.11 52.92
CA LEU A 359 13.33 -30.33 53.01
C LEU A 359 13.68 -31.13 54.27
N LYS A 360 14.96 -31.19 54.65
CA LYS A 360 15.40 -31.86 55.87
C LYS A 360 14.79 -31.19 57.11
N TRP A 361 15.01 -29.88 57.27
CA TRP A 361 14.56 -29.16 58.47
C TRP A 361 13.03 -29.05 58.55
N SER A 362 12.35 -28.88 57.41
CA SER A 362 10.88 -28.91 57.38
C SER A 362 10.34 -30.26 57.85
N GLY A 363 10.99 -31.38 57.47
CA GLY A 363 10.63 -32.71 57.96
C GLY A 363 10.83 -32.89 59.47
N GLU A 364 11.95 -32.41 60.03
CA GLU A 364 12.19 -32.46 61.48
C GLU A 364 11.19 -31.60 62.26
N ILE A 365 10.86 -30.41 61.76
CA ILE A 365 9.85 -29.52 62.35
C ILE A 365 8.47 -30.20 62.33
N ASP A 366 8.11 -30.84 61.21
CA ASP A 366 6.83 -31.54 61.05
C ASP A 366 6.70 -32.70 62.05
N LYS A 367 7.76 -33.50 62.20
CA LYS A 367 7.82 -34.64 63.12
C LYS A 367 7.65 -34.19 64.59
N ILE A 368 8.34 -33.12 65.00
CA ILE A 368 8.17 -32.57 66.36
C ILE A 368 6.76 -31.98 66.52
N ARG A 369 6.26 -31.24 65.53
CA ARG A 369 4.92 -30.64 65.57
C ARG A 369 3.85 -31.71 65.76
N GLU A 370 3.90 -32.79 64.98
CA GLU A 370 2.92 -33.88 65.05
C GLU A 370 2.89 -34.52 66.45
N GLU A 371 4.05 -34.76 67.07
CA GLU A 371 4.11 -35.27 68.44
C GLU A 371 3.60 -34.25 69.47
N VAL A 372 3.87 -32.96 69.29
CA VAL A 372 3.39 -31.90 70.19
C VAL A 372 1.86 -31.71 70.09
N GLU A 373 1.29 -31.89 68.90
CA GLU A 373 -0.16 -31.74 68.67
C GLU A 373 -0.95 -33.01 69.05
N THR A 374 -0.33 -34.20 68.91
CA THR A 374 -0.99 -35.49 69.15
C THR A 374 -0.92 -35.96 70.60
N ASN A 375 0.20 -35.71 71.31
CA ASN A 375 0.36 -36.03 72.74
C ASN A 375 -0.07 -34.88 73.64
#